data_AF-A0A942I9Q3-F1
#
_entry.id   AF-A0A942I9Q3-F1
#
_cell.length_a   1.000
_cell.length_b   1.000
_cell.length_c   1.000
_cell.angle_alpha   90.00
_cell.angle_beta   90.00
_cell.angle_gamma   90.00
#
_symmetry.space_group_name_H-M   'P 1'
#
loop_
_entity.id
_entity.type
_entity.pdbx_description
1 polymer ?
#
loop_
_entity_poly.entity_id
_entity_poly.type
_entity_poly.pdbx_seq_one_letter_code
_entity_poly.pdbx_strand_id
1 'polypeptide(L)'
;MYELRDAMAELVDIYRHDFLNVLQVVGGLAQLNRTDRLMAYIRSASEEAQQFGKLINCGDPRLALLLYKELLHALGGNYLLDVRETMPLLSVETLEGLGKPLQILRQQLQEIEQAQVTVGINGKEYPKLIISVSLEKGQDSFWEAVIAASSENGMIASVRDGGDILFNLDSGSAAGEQ
;
A
#
# COMPACT_ATOMS: atom_id res chain seq x y z
N MET A 1 15.30 3.04 -9.03
CA MET A 1 14.49 3.91 -8.16
C MET A 1 13.82 5.00 -8.99
N TYR A 2 12.57 5.38 -8.70
CA TYR A 2 11.90 6.51 -9.37
C TYR A 2 12.32 7.84 -8.74
N GLU A 3 12.59 8.85 -9.57
CA GLU A 3 12.68 10.24 -9.11
C GLU A 3 11.30 10.73 -8.64
N LEU A 4 11.28 11.72 -7.74
CA LEU A 4 10.04 12.24 -7.14
C LEU A 4 8.99 12.65 -8.19
N ARG A 5 9.44 13.31 -9.26
CA ARG A 5 8.57 13.79 -10.35
C ARG A 5 8.02 12.62 -11.17
N ASP A 6 8.85 11.63 -11.46
CA ASP A 6 8.45 10.45 -12.23
C ASP A 6 7.43 9.63 -11.44
N ALA A 7 7.64 9.48 -10.13
CA ALA A 7 6.71 8.78 -9.27
C ALA A 7 5.33 9.45 -9.23
N MET A 8 5.28 10.78 -9.13
CA MET A 8 4.02 11.53 -9.20
C MET A 8 3.34 11.44 -10.56
N ALA A 9 4.10 11.57 -11.65
CA ALA A 9 3.55 11.44 -13.00
C ALA A 9 2.91 10.07 -13.21
N GLU A 10 3.57 9.00 -12.74
CA GLU A 10 3.05 7.65 -12.86
C GLU A 10 1.82 7.41 -12.00
N LEU A 11 1.77 7.92 -10.76
CA LEU A 11 0.56 7.86 -9.93
C LEU A 11 -0.63 8.56 -10.59
N VAL A 12 -0.40 9.70 -11.26
CA VAL A 12 -1.44 10.42 -12.01
C VAL A 12 -1.90 9.62 -13.23
N ASP A 13 -0.98 8.97 -13.95
CA ASP A 13 -1.31 8.13 -15.09
C ASP A 13 -2.17 6.92 -14.70
N ILE A 14 -1.81 6.25 -13.60
CA ILE A 14 -2.59 5.17 -12.98
C ILE A 14 -4.00 5.67 -12.63
N TYR A 15 -4.10 6.77 -11.88
CA TYR A 15 -5.38 7.33 -11.48
C TYR A 15 -6.28 7.65 -12.66
N ARG A 16 -5.71 8.25 -13.72
CA ARG A 16 -6.45 8.57 -14.94
C ARG A 16 -6.98 7.31 -15.62
N HIS A 17 -6.16 6.28 -15.73
CA HIS A 17 -6.56 5.00 -16.33
C HIS A 17 -7.73 4.39 -15.55
N ASP A 18 -7.60 4.30 -14.23
CA ASP A 18 -8.59 3.65 -13.38
C ASP A 18 -9.90 4.44 -13.33
N PHE A 19 -9.83 5.78 -13.32
CA PHE A 19 -11.00 6.65 -13.43
C PHE A 19 -11.77 6.44 -14.74
N LEU A 20 -11.07 6.34 -15.87
CA LEU A 20 -11.71 6.06 -17.16
C LEU A 20 -12.37 4.67 -17.19
N ASN A 21 -11.73 3.67 -16.58
CA ASN A 21 -12.29 2.33 -16.45
C ASN A 21 -13.59 2.34 -15.61
N VAL A 22 -13.61 3.07 -14.49
CA VAL A 22 -14.83 3.25 -13.68
C VAL A 22 -15.97 3.84 -14.51
N LEU A 23 -15.70 4.89 -15.31
CA LEU A 23 -16.71 5.50 -16.18
C LEU A 23 -17.24 4.52 -17.24
N GLN A 24 -16.37 3.69 -17.82
CA GLN A 24 -16.77 2.67 -18.80
C GLN A 24 -17.70 1.63 -18.18
N VAL A 25 -17.36 1.10 -17.00
CA VAL A 25 -18.18 0.10 -16.30
C VAL A 25 -19.52 0.69 -15.87
N VAL A 26 -19.53 1.91 -15.32
CA VAL A 26 -20.75 2.65 -14.98
C VAL A 26 -21.64 2.84 -16.20
N GLY A 27 -21.08 3.31 -17.32
CA GLY A 27 -21.82 3.48 -18.58
C GLY A 27 -22.42 2.17 -19.09
N GLY A 28 -21.66 1.07 -19.05
CA GLY A 28 -22.14 -0.25 -19.46
C GLY A 28 -23.26 -0.78 -18.56
N LEU A 29 -23.13 -0.66 -17.24
CA LEU A 29 -24.17 -1.09 -16.29
C LEU A 29 -25.45 -0.27 -16.42
N ALA A 30 -25.33 1.04 -16.66
CA ALA A 30 -26.46 1.92 -16.92
C ALA A 30 -27.20 1.52 -18.21
N GLN A 31 -26.49 1.27 -19.31
CA GLN A 31 -27.08 0.81 -20.57
C GLN A 31 -27.83 -0.52 -20.44
N LEU A 32 -27.34 -1.41 -19.56
CA LEU A 32 -27.97 -2.70 -19.29
C LEU A 32 -29.12 -2.63 -18.26
N ASN A 33 -29.50 -1.44 -17.77
CA ASN A 33 -30.49 -1.23 -16.71
C ASN A 33 -30.23 -2.07 -15.44
N ARG A 34 -28.96 -2.32 -15.11
CA ARG A 34 -28.56 -3.10 -13.93
C ARG A 34 -28.35 -2.20 -12.70
N THR A 35 -29.40 -1.51 -12.29
CA THR A 35 -29.34 -0.44 -11.26
C THR A 35 -28.71 -0.89 -9.95
N ASP A 36 -29.04 -2.07 -9.43
CA ASP A 36 -28.47 -2.56 -8.16
C ASP A 36 -26.95 -2.77 -8.25
N ARG A 37 -26.49 -3.37 -9.35
CA ARG A 37 -25.06 -3.58 -9.61
C ARG A 37 -24.33 -2.27 -9.88
N LEU A 38 -24.98 -1.33 -10.56
CA LEU A 38 -24.47 0.01 -10.79
C LEU A 38 -24.21 0.73 -9.46
N MET A 39 -25.19 0.74 -8.56
CA MET A 39 -25.06 1.39 -7.26
C MET A 39 -23.99 0.73 -6.40
N ALA A 40 -23.92 -0.61 -6.39
CA ALA A 40 -22.87 -1.34 -5.68
C ALA A 40 -21.47 -1.01 -6.24
N TYR A 41 -21.33 -0.94 -7.55
CA TYR A 41 -20.06 -0.61 -8.20
C TYR A 41 -19.62 0.83 -7.94
N ILE A 42 -20.53 1.81 -8.04
CA ILE A 42 -20.24 3.21 -7.71
C ILE A 42 -19.73 3.34 -6.27
N ARG A 43 -20.36 2.64 -5.32
CA ARG A 43 -19.94 2.66 -3.91
C ARG A 43 -18.52 2.12 -3.75
N SER A 44 -18.24 0.94 -4.30
CA SER A 44 -16.92 0.31 -4.25
C SER A 44 -15.84 1.20 -4.90
N ALA A 45 -16.10 1.72 -6.10
CA ALA A 45 -15.19 2.62 -6.80
C ALA A 45 -14.94 3.94 -6.04
N SER A 46 -15.96 4.46 -5.34
CA SER A 46 -15.82 5.66 -4.52
C SER A 46 -14.94 5.41 -3.29
N GLU A 47 -15.08 4.24 -2.66
CA GLU A 47 -14.25 3.81 -1.53
C GLU A 47 -12.79 3.62 -1.97
N GLU A 48 -12.55 2.95 -3.11
CA GLU A 48 -11.22 2.77 -3.70
C GLU A 48 -10.56 4.12 -4.05
N ALA A 49 -11.29 5.03 -4.69
CA ALA A 49 -10.80 6.38 -4.99
C ALA A 49 -10.43 7.16 -3.71
N GLN A 50 -11.20 6.99 -2.63
CA GLN A 50 -10.89 7.59 -1.33
C GLN A 50 -9.59 7.02 -0.73
N GLN A 51 -9.41 5.68 -0.76
CA GLN A 51 -8.17 5.06 -0.27
C GLN A 51 -6.97 5.51 -1.10
N PHE A 52 -7.10 5.52 -2.44
CA PHE A 52 -6.03 5.97 -3.34
C PHE A 52 -5.67 7.45 -3.11
N GLY A 53 -6.67 8.30 -2.86
CA GLY A 53 -6.46 9.69 -2.46
C GLY A 53 -5.65 9.84 -1.16
N LYS A 54 -5.90 8.99 -0.15
CA LYS A 54 -5.05 8.96 1.06
C LYS A 54 -3.62 8.55 0.74
N LEU A 55 -3.44 7.55 -0.14
CA LEU A 55 -2.14 7.04 -0.53
C LEU A 55 -1.27 8.11 -1.20
N ILE A 56 -1.81 8.82 -2.20
CA ILE A 56 -1.07 9.88 -2.91
C ILE A 56 -0.66 11.00 -1.94
N ASN A 57 -1.53 11.33 -0.99
CA ASN A 57 -1.29 12.39 -0.01
C ASN A 57 -0.49 11.92 1.22
N CYS A 58 0.11 10.72 1.16
CA CYS A 58 0.84 10.19 2.31
C CYS A 58 2.17 10.90 2.58
N GLY A 59 2.71 11.67 1.63
CA GLY A 59 3.91 12.51 1.81
C GLY A 59 5.01 12.20 0.80
N ASP A 60 5.55 10.97 0.81
CA ASP A 60 6.53 10.52 -0.18
C ASP A 60 5.84 9.76 -1.33
N PRO A 61 5.72 10.37 -2.53
CA PRO A 61 5.08 9.71 -3.67
C PRO A 61 5.83 8.48 -4.16
N ARG A 62 7.13 8.36 -3.90
CA ARG A 62 7.90 7.16 -4.27
C ARG A 62 7.47 5.97 -3.42
N LEU A 63 7.21 6.20 -2.13
CA LEU A 63 6.61 5.20 -1.25
C LEU A 63 5.19 4.87 -1.69
N ALA A 64 4.36 5.88 -1.96
CA ALA A 64 2.98 5.68 -2.43
C ALA A 64 2.94 4.78 -3.68
N LEU A 65 3.78 5.08 -4.68
CA LEU A 65 3.89 4.31 -5.91
C LEU A 65 4.39 2.87 -5.65
N LEU A 66 5.41 2.71 -4.82
CA LEU A 66 5.95 1.40 -4.45
C LEU A 66 4.88 0.52 -3.78
N LEU A 67 4.19 1.07 -2.76
CA LEU A 67 3.10 0.38 -2.07
C LEU A 67 1.97 0.00 -3.04
N TYR A 68 1.59 0.92 -3.93
CA TYR A 68 0.54 0.65 -4.88
C TYR A 68 0.90 -0.52 -5.81
N LYS A 69 2.08 -0.47 -6.44
CA LYS A 69 2.51 -1.47 -7.41
C LYS A 69 2.81 -2.83 -6.80
N GLU A 70 3.54 -2.83 -5.68
CA GLU A 70 4.04 -4.09 -5.12
C GLU A 70 3.02 -4.79 -4.25
N LEU A 71 2.01 -4.07 -3.74
CA LEU A 71 1.02 -4.64 -2.82
C LEU A 71 -0.42 -4.31 -3.21
N LEU A 72 -0.81 -3.02 -3.16
CA LEU A 72 -2.23 -2.65 -3.08
C LEU A 72 -3.03 -2.91 -4.36
N HIS A 73 -2.44 -2.70 -5.53
CA HIS A 73 -3.11 -2.90 -6.82
C HIS A 73 -3.59 -4.35 -6.99
N ALA A 74 -2.83 -5.33 -6.48
CA ALA A 74 -3.20 -6.74 -6.55
C ALA A 74 -4.35 -7.12 -5.62
N LEU A 75 -4.68 -6.29 -4.63
CA LEU A 75 -5.73 -6.56 -3.64
C LEU A 75 -7.13 -6.11 -4.10
N GLY A 76 -7.22 -5.36 -5.22
CA GLY A 76 -8.50 -4.98 -5.83
C GLY A 76 -9.48 -4.29 -4.88
N GLY A 77 -8.97 -3.39 -4.03
CA GLY A 77 -9.78 -2.65 -3.05
C GLY A 77 -10.03 -3.35 -1.72
N ASN A 78 -9.55 -4.60 -1.52
CA ASN A 78 -9.63 -5.31 -0.24
C ASN A 78 -8.57 -4.85 0.77
N TYR A 79 -8.43 -3.53 0.92
CA TYR A 79 -7.50 -2.93 1.86
C TYR A 79 -8.03 -1.64 2.47
N LEU A 80 -7.53 -1.31 3.66
CA LEU A 80 -7.79 -0.05 4.34
C LEU A 80 -6.47 0.71 4.53
N LEU A 81 -6.44 1.97 4.13
CA LEU A 81 -5.33 2.87 4.43
C LEU A 81 -5.64 3.75 5.65
N ASP A 82 -4.74 3.69 6.62
CA ASP A 82 -4.68 4.59 7.77
C ASP A 82 -3.38 5.41 7.69
N VAL A 83 -3.50 6.66 7.23
CA VAL A 83 -2.36 7.58 7.13
C VAL A 83 -2.40 8.51 8.34
N ARG A 84 -1.42 8.35 9.23
CA ARG A 84 -1.20 9.18 10.41
C ARG A 84 -0.01 10.08 10.17
N GLU A 85 -0.31 11.36 9.96
CA GLU A 85 0.70 12.39 9.69
C GLU A 85 1.43 12.14 8.34
N THR A 86 2.09 13.17 7.84
CA THR A 86 2.70 13.13 6.52
C THR A 86 4.07 12.46 6.59
N MET A 87 4.27 11.42 5.79
CA MET A 87 5.54 10.71 5.62
C MET A 87 6.61 11.67 5.08
N PRO A 88 7.77 11.80 5.74
CA PRO A 88 8.90 12.53 5.17
C PRO A 88 9.46 11.79 3.95
N LEU A 89 10.30 12.46 3.17
CA LEU A 89 11.01 11.81 2.08
C LEU A 89 11.95 10.73 2.64
N LEU A 90 11.76 9.50 2.19
CA LEU A 90 12.56 8.36 2.61
C LEU A 90 13.89 8.30 1.86
N SER A 91 14.87 7.62 2.44
CA SER A 91 16.12 7.32 1.75
C SER A 91 15.87 6.37 0.56
N VAL A 92 16.74 6.42 -0.45
CA VAL A 92 16.64 5.52 -1.61
C VAL A 92 16.82 4.07 -1.15
N GLU A 93 17.74 3.85 -0.23
CA GLU A 93 18.04 2.56 0.37
C GLU A 93 16.80 1.96 1.07
N THR A 94 16.04 2.78 1.80
CA THR A 94 14.79 2.36 2.45
C THR A 94 13.76 1.93 1.41
N LEU A 95 13.61 2.69 0.33
CA LEU A 95 12.63 2.40 -0.72
C LEU A 95 13.02 1.14 -1.51
N GLU A 96 14.30 0.96 -1.84
CA GLU A 96 14.81 -0.24 -2.50
C GLU A 96 14.69 -1.47 -1.60
N GLY A 97 15.02 -1.31 -0.32
CA GLY A 97 14.96 -2.39 0.66
C GLY A 97 13.54 -2.90 0.94
N LEU A 98 12.54 -2.03 0.80
CA LEU A 98 11.14 -2.36 1.05
C LEU A 98 10.47 -3.15 -0.08
N GLY A 99 10.98 -3.06 -1.31
CA GLY A 99 10.33 -3.67 -2.48
C GLY A 99 10.17 -5.19 -2.39
N LYS A 100 11.24 -5.90 -2.03
CA LYS A 100 11.23 -7.37 -1.96
C LYS A 100 10.31 -7.93 -0.85
N PRO A 101 10.34 -7.40 0.39
CA PRO A 101 9.37 -7.76 1.42
C PRO A 101 7.91 -7.59 0.99
N LEU A 102 7.56 -6.48 0.33
CA LEU A 102 6.20 -6.24 -0.15
C LEU A 102 5.76 -7.26 -1.21
N GLN A 103 6.67 -7.64 -2.12
CA GLN A 103 6.39 -8.66 -3.13
C GLN A 103 6.10 -10.04 -2.53
N ILE A 104 6.88 -10.43 -1.52
CA ILE A 104 6.67 -11.69 -0.80
C ILE A 104 5.33 -11.66 -0.07
N LEU A 105 5.04 -10.55 0.61
CA LEU A 105 3.76 -10.37 1.29
C LEU A 105 2.59 -10.48 0.30
N ARG A 106 2.67 -9.81 -0.86
CA ARG A 106 1.65 -9.94 -1.92
C ARG A 106 1.46 -11.39 -2.34
N GLN A 107 2.54 -12.15 -2.53
CA GLN A 107 2.46 -13.55 -2.92
C GLN A 107 1.74 -14.39 -1.85
N GLN A 108 2.08 -14.20 -0.57
CA GLN A 108 1.42 -14.90 0.53
C GLN A 108 -0.06 -14.53 0.65
N LEU A 109 -0.42 -13.26 0.42
CA LEU A 109 -1.82 -12.80 0.45
C LEU A 109 -2.68 -13.40 -0.67
N GLN A 110 -2.09 -13.77 -1.82
CA GLN A 110 -2.82 -14.44 -2.89
C GLN A 110 -3.29 -15.85 -2.51
N GLU A 111 -2.65 -16.47 -1.52
CA GLU A 111 -3.02 -17.80 -1.02
C GLU A 111 -4.15 -17.75 0.02
N ILE A 112 -4.52 -16.55 0.48
CA ILE A 112 -5.53 -16.34 1.52
C ILE A 112 -6.82 -15.85 0.86
N GLU A 113 -7.87 -16.67 0.94
CA GLU A 113 -9.20 -16.25 0.53
C GLU A 113 -9.72 -15.11 1.41
N GLN A 114 -10.18 -14.01 0.79
CA GLN A 114 -10.80 -12.87 1.46
C GLN A 114 -9.91 -12.14 2.50
N ALA A 115 -8.60 -12.12 2.29
CA ALA A 115 -7.71 -11.33 3.15
C ALA A 115 -8.10 -9.84 3.14
N GLN A 116 -8.35 -9.27 4.32
CA GLN A 116 -8.42 -7.83 4.52
C GLN A 116 -7.07 -7.34 5.01
N VAL A 117 -6.49 -6.38 4.30
CA VAL A 117 -5.19 -5.80 4.62
C VAL A 117 -5.38 -4.38 5.12
N THR A 118 -4.88 -4.07 6.31
CA THR A 118 -4.77 -2.67 6.76
C THR A 118 -3.33 -2.22 6.64
N VAL A 119 -3.12 -1.11 5.92
CA VAL A 119 -1.80 -0.48 5.77
C VAL A 119 -1.80 0.84 6.54
N GLY A 120 -1.05 0.86 7.63
CA GLY A 120 -0.80 2.02 8.45
C GLY A 120 0.48 2.74 8.04
N ILE A 121 0.38 4.02 7.69
CA ILE A 121 1.52 4.87 7.35
C ILE A 121 1.65 5.90 8.48
N ASN A 122 2.80 5.96 9.15
CA ASN A 122 3.04 6.92 10.24
C ASN A 122 4.30 7.75 9.95
N GLY A 123 4.12 9.05 9.72
CA GLY A 123 5.17 9.98 9.31
C GLY A 123 5.91 10.72 10.43
N LYS A 124 5.81 10.28 11.69
CA LYS A 124 6.50 10.90 12.84
C LYS A 124 8.02 10.90 12.73
N GLU A 125 8.68 11.46 13.75
CA GLU A 125 10.14 11.42 14.01
C GLU A 125 10.79 10.05 13.77
N TYR A 126 10.01 8.96 13.91
CA TYR A 126 10.38 7.62 13.49
C TYR A 126 9.37 7.10 12.48
N PRO A 127 9.61 7.29 11.17
CA PRO A 127 8.67 6.91 10.14
C PRO A 127 8.49 5.39 10.08
N LYS A 128 7.24 4.95 9.97
CA LYS A 128 6.88 3.52 10.06
C LYS A 128 5.81 3.15 9.05
N LEU A 129 5.95 1.95 8.51
CA LEU A 129 4.89 1.24 7.80
C LEU A 129 4.43 0.07 8.66
N ILE A 130 3.14 -0.01 8.90
CA ILE A 130 2.51 -1.09 9.66
C ILE A 130 1.57 -1.81 8.71
N ILE A 131 1.67 -3.13 8.62
CA ILE A 131 0.75 -3.94 7.82
C ILE A 131 0.10 -4.97 8.72
N SER A 132 -1.22 -4.94 8.75
CA SER A 132 -2.07 -5.89 9.44
C SER A 132 -2.81 -6.72 8.39
N VAL A 133 -2.89 -8.03 8.60
CA VAL A 133 -3.67 -8.94 7.76
C VAL A 133 -4.66 -9.67 8.64
N SER A 134 -5.91 -9.77 8.22
CA SER A 134 -6.91 -10.59 8.90
C SER A 134 -6.59 -12.09 8.69
N LEU A 135 -5.78 -12.67 9.57
CA LEU A 135 -5.41 -14.09 9.53
C LEU A 135 -6.29 -14.92 10.46
N GLU A 136 -6.52 -16.19 10.12
CA GLU A 136 -7.08 -17.17 11.06
C GLU A 136 -6.06 -17.53 12.15
N LYS A 137 -6.54 -17.91 13.35
CA LYS A 137 -5.66 -18.26 14.48
C LYS A 137 -4.71 -19.42 14.11
N GLY A 138 -3.41 -19.23 14.37
CA GLY A 138 -2.38 -20.27 14.25
C GLY A 138 -1.40 -20.13 13.08
N GLN A 139 -1.36 -18.98 12.40
CA GLN A 139 -0.38 -18.68 11.35
C GLN A 139 0.83 -17.89 11.89
N ASP A 140 1.44 -18.36 12.97
CA ASP A 140 2.56 -17.67 13.64
C ASP A 140 3.78 -17.48 12.71
N SER A 141 3.90 -18.32 11.67
CA SER A 141 4.99 -18.27 10.68
C SER A 141 4.71 -17.40 9.45
N PHE A 142 3.52 -16.79 9.32
CA PHE A 142 3.15 -16.02 8.13
C PHE A 142 4.19 -14.93 7.79
N TRP A 143 4.70 -14.25 8.82
CA TRP A 143 5.64 -13.15 8.66
C TRP A 143 7.10 -13.56 8.49
N GLU A 144 7.47 -14.82 8.71
CA GLU A 144 8.89 -15.25 8.73
C GLU A 144 9.61 -14.93 7.41
N ALA A 145 8.97 -15.22 6.28
CA ALA A 145 9.53 -14.94 4.96
C ALA A 145 9.67 -13.44 4.69
N VAL A 146 8.72 -12.63 5.16
CA VAL A 146 8.75 -11.17 5.02
C VAL A 146 9.85 -10.57 5.88
N ILE A 147 10.03 -11.05 7.12
CA ILE A 147 11.10 -10.62 8.03
C ILE A 147 12.47 -11.01 7.47
N ALA A 148 12.62 -12.25 7.00
CA ALA A 148 13.87 -12.72 6.41
C ALA A 148 14.28 -11.84 5.22
N ALA A 149 13.34 -11.60 4.29
CA ALA A 149 13.60 -10.72 3.16
C ALA A 149 13.87 -9.27 3.57
N SER A 150 13.25 -8.78 4.64
CA SER A 150 13.54 -7.43 5.16
C SER A 150 14.99 -7.34 5.61
N SER A 151 15.44 -8.31 6.41
CA SER A 151 16.82 -8.37 6.90
C SER A 151 17.83 -8.50 5.75
N GLU A 152 17.56 -9.37 4.78
CA GLU A 152 18.40 -9.55 3.58
C GLU A 152 18.53 -8.27 2.74
N ASN A 153 17.54 -7.38 2.81
CA ASN A 153 17.49 -6.13 2.07
C ASN A 153 17.80 -4.90 2.97
N GLY A 154 18.43 -5.12 4.13
CA GLY A 154 18.90 -4.04 5.01
C GLY A 154 17.80 -3.31 5.79
N MET A 155 16.59 -3.86 5.84
CA MET A 155 15.43 -3.28 6.52
C MET A 155 15.23 -3.91 7.90
N ILE A 156 14.80 -3.08 8.87
CA ILE A 156 14.39 -3.56 10.20
C ILE A 156 12.89 -3.77 10.19
N ALA A 157 12.46 -5.04 10.26
CA ALA A 157 11.07 -5.44 10.41
C ALA A 157 10.85 -6.28 11.67
N SER A 158 9.70 -6.10 12.31
CA SER A 158 9.32 -6.86 13.53
C SER A 158 7.81 -7.11 13.59
N VAL A 159 7.42 -8.24 14.16
CA VAL A 159 6.00 -8.57 14.40
C VAL A 159 5.60 -8.07 15.80
N ARG A 160 4.43 -7.44 15.90
CA ARG A 160 3.86 -6.96 17.17
C ARG A 160 2.93 -8.01 17.78
N ASP A 161 2.64 -7.88 19.08
CA ASP A 161 1.73 -8.75 19.85
C ASP A 161 0.26 -8.80 19.35
N GLY A 162 -0.05 -8.18 18.22
CA GLY A 162 -1.35 -8.23 17.53
C GLY A 162 -1.34 -8.98 16.20
N GLY A 163 -0.19 -9.53 15.77
CA GLY A 163 -0.05 -10.20 14.47
C GLY A 163 0.24 -9.25 13.30
N ASP A 164 0.60 -7.99 13.59
CA ASP A 164 0.97 -6.99 12.58
C ASP A 164 2.48 -7.01 12.34
N ILE A 165 2.91 -6.79 11.09
CA ILE A 165 4.30 -6.48 10.80
C ILE A 165 4.53 -4.96 10.80
N LEU A 166 5.67 -4.56 11.35
CA LEU A 166 6.13 -3.17 11.39
C LEU A 166 7.47 -3.07 10.70
N PHE A 167 7.58 -2.17 9.72
CA PHE A 167 8.82 -1.75 9.09
C PHE A 167 9.23 -0.38 9.64
N ASN A 168 10.46 -0.28 10.14
CA ASN A 168 11.06 1.02 10.41
C ASN A 168 11.61 1.59 9.10
N LEU A 169 11.27 2.84 8.80
CA LEU A 169 11.64 3.51 7.56
C LEU A 169 12.57 4.66 7.89
N ASP A 170 13.76 4.67 7.29
CA ASP A 170 14.70 5.76 7.50
C ASP A 170 14.36 6.93 6.57
N SER A 171 14.14 8.10 7.16
CA SER A 171 14.00 9.34 6.40
C SER A 171 15.34 9.74 5.81
N GLY A 172 15.35 10.20 4.56
CA GLY A 172 16.56 10.62 3.85
C GLY A 172 17.19 11.94 4.33
N SER A 173 16.87 12.42 5.54
CA SER A 173 17.59 13.55 6.12
C SER A 173 18.94 13.05 6.61
N ALA A 174 19.98 13.49 5.91
CA ALA A 174 21.38 13.24 6.20
C ALA A 174 21.70 13.36 7.70
N ALA A 175 22.69 12.55 8.12
CA ALA A 175 23.68 13.02 9.06
C ALA A 175 24.09 14.46 8.69
N GLY A 176 23.74 15.42 9.53
CA GLY A 176 24.06 16.83 9.28
C GLY A 176 23.14 17.82 9.98
N GLU A 177 23.12 17.79 11.31
CA GLU A 177 22.98 18.99 12.16
C GLU A 177 23.46 18.65 13.59
N GLN A 178 24.79 18.56 13.76
CA GLN A 178 25.54 19.10 14.91
C GLN A 178 26.95 19.46 14.44
#